data_AF-A0A8C0BRE0-F1
#
_entry.id   AF-A0A8C0BRE0-F1
#
_cell.length_a   1.000
_cell.length_b   1.000
_cell.length_c   1.000
_cell.angle_alpha   90.00
_cell.angle_beta   90.00
_cell.angle_gamma   90.00
#
_symmetry.space_group_name_H-M   'P 1'
#
loop_
_entity.id
_entity.type
_entity.pdbx_description
1 polymer ?
#
loop_
_entity_poly.entity_id
_entity_poly.type
_entity_poly.pdbx_seq_one_letter_code
_entity_poly.pdbx_strand_id
1 'polypeptide(L)'
;PDEPYRQKRDTDVTDTRGIARLAANADVGLLRLRCPKPLKNRVVVTRRSLQVEDGYHTKYPPHEELTVVSLPAGYLVHSTGPNSCSLTYLAQVDPKGNSLPWLFPLYFSAPDILHKACVKYPAWKQQHDANMKPWLYPEQNKLPLLAQCAASLENVDESSLSQVKDERGLALENDD
;
A
#
# COMPACT_ATOMS: atom_id res chain seq x y z
N PRO A 1 5.98 3.93 -5.18
CA PRO A 1 6.89 2.96 -4.54
C PRO A 1 7.58 2.12 -5.63
N ASP A 2 8.77 1.54 -5.38
CA ASP A 2 9.35 0.54 -6.30
C ASP A 2 8.62 -0.80 -6.09
N GLU A 3 7.64 -1.13 -6.96
CA GLU A 3 6.82 -2.34 -6.81
C GLU A 3 7.63 -3.64 -6.80
N PRO A 4 8.56 -3.88 -7.75
CA PRO A 4 9.39 -5.07 -7.72
C PRO A 4 10.18 -5.22 -6.42
N TYR A 5 10.72 -4.11 -5.89
CA TYR A 5 11.44 -4.17 -4.62
C TYR A 5 10.51 -4.49 -3.43
N ARG A 6 9.28 -3.96 -3.43
CA ARG A 6 8.25 -4.31 -2.41
C ARG A 6 7.97 -5.82 -2.42
N GLN A 7 7.75 -6.42 -3.59
CA GLN A 7 7.53 -7.88 -3.69
C GLN A 7 8.74 -8.66 -3.18
N LYS A 8 9.96 -8.17 -3.43
CA LYS A 8 11.18 -8.84 -2.98
C LYS A 8 11.34 -8.83 -1.46
N ARG A 9 11.01 -7.72 -0.80
CA ARG A 9 11.32 -7.50 0.63
C ARG A 9 10.19 -7.91 1.58
N ASP A 10 8.94 -7.88 1.13
CA ASP A 10 7.78 -8.15 1.99
C ASP A 10 7.20 -9.53 1.68
N THR A 11 7.45 -10.48 2.58
CA THR A 11 7.01 -11.89 2.44
C THR A 11 5.50 -12.07 2.41
N ASP A 12 4.77 -11.11 2.98
CA ASP A 12 3.32 -11.12 3.06
C ASP A 12 2.67 -10.51 1.81
N VAL A 13 3.44 -9.85 0.94
CA VAL A 13 2.94 -9.30 -0.31
C VAL A 13 3.02 -10.38 -1.39
N THR A 14 1.87 -10.84 -1.83
CA THR A 14 1.75 -11.87 -2.89
C THR A 14 1.68 -11.29 -4.29
N ASP A 15 1.18 -10.06 -4.41
CA ASP A 15 1.06 -9.33 -5.67
C ASP A 15 0.99 -7.83 -5.35
N THR A 16 1.71 -7.01 -6.12
CA THR A 16 1.64 -5.56 -6.04
C THR A 16 1.92 -4.96 -7.41
N ARG A 17 1.03 -4.07 -7.87
CA ARG A 17 1.13 -3.44 -9.19
C ARG A 17 0.34 -2.14 -9.26
N GLY A 18 0.81 -1.21 -10.07
CA GLY A 18 0.02 -0.04 -10.46
C GLY A 18 -1.13 -0.45 -11.39
N ILE A 19 -2.29 0.18 -11.21
CA ILE A 19 -3.47 0.02 -12.06
C ILE A 19 -3.52 1.17 -13.07
N ALA A 20 -3.54 2.40 -12.58
CA ALA A 20 -3.68 3.60 -13.40
C ALA A 20 -3.07 4.82 -12.73
N ARG A 21 -2.62 5.78 -13.53
CA ARG A 21 -2.09 7.06 -13.08
C ARG A 21 -3.22 8.08 -12.94
N LEU A 22 -3.26 8.78 -11.80
CA LEU A 22 -4.17 9.90 -11.54
C LEU A 22 -3.52 11.23 -11.92
N ALA A 23 -2.26 11.40 -11.54
CA ALA A 23 -1.45 12.58 -11.82
C ALA A 23 0.03 12.18 -11.92
N ALA A 24 0.92 13.12 -12.22
CA ALA A 24 2.37 12.86 -12.26
C ALA A 24 2.90 12.25 -10.94
N ASN A 25 2.28 12.60 -9.82
CA ASN A 25 2.67 12.20 -8.47
C ASN A 25 1.64 11.30 -7.77
N ALA A 26 0.59 10.84 -8.46
CA ALA A 26 -0.48 10.07 -7.86
C ALA A 26 -0.95 8.94 -8.77
N ASP A 27 -1.26 7.79 -8.19
CA ASP A 27 -1.76 6.62 -8.89
C ASP A 27 -2.73 5.79 -8.02
N VAL A 28 -3.37 4.82 -8.67
CA VAL A 28 -4.12 3.75 -8.02
C VAL A 28 -3.34 2.46 -8.17
N GLY A 29 -3.11 1.76 -7.07
CA GLY A 29 -2.37 0.50 -7.02
C GLY A 29 -3.17 -0.61 -6.36
N LEU A 30 -2.86 -1.86 -6.75
CA LEU A 30 -3.38 -3.08 -6.15
C LEU A 30 -2.31 -3.68 -5.23
N LEU A 31 -2.72 -4.15 -4.06
CA LEU A 31 -1.91 -4.92 -3.13
C LEU A 31 -2.66 -6.17 -2.67
N ARG A 32 -2.07 -7.35 -2.87
CA ARG A 32 -2.60 -8.62 -2.33
C ARG A 32 -1.74 -9.11 -1.19
N LEU A 33 -2.34 -9.23 -0.02
CA LEU A 33 -1.70 -9.63 1.22
C LEU A 33 -2.06 -11.06 1.58
N ARG A 34 -1.03 -11.85 1.87
CA ARG A 34 -1.18 -13.14 2.55
C ARG A 34 -1.50 -12.86 4.02
N CYS A 35 -2.55 -13.51 4.51
CA CYS A 35 -2.89 -13.43 5.93
C CYS A 35 -2.56 -14.77 6.61
N PRO A 36 -2.18 -14.75 7.90
CA PRO A 36 -2.00 -15.99 8.65
C PRO A 36 -3.35 -16.72 8.75
N LYS A 37 -3.32 -18.05 8.59
CA LYS A 37 -4.52 -18.87 8.77
C LYS A 37 -5.07 -18.71 10.20
N PRO A 38 -6.40 -18.72 10.40
CA PRO A 38 -7.46 -19.07 9.45
C PRO A 38 -7.97 -17.90 8.57
N LEU A 39 -7.33 -16.72 8.64
CA LEU A 39 -7.80 -15.55 7.90
C LEU A 39 -7.63 -15.74 6.39
N LYS A 40 -8.62 -15.28 5.62
CA LYS A 40 -8.53 -15.19 4.17
C LYS A 40 -7.52 -14.10 3.78
N ASN A 41 -6.78 -14.36 2.71
CA ASN A 41 -5.92 -13.35 2.07
C ASN A 41 -6.75 -12.11 1.71
N ARG A 42 -6.12 -10.95 1.76
CA ARG A 42 -6.78 -9.67 1.51
C ARG A 42 -6.30 -9.05 0.21
N VAL A 43 -7.22 -8.38 -0.47
CA VAL A 43 -6.91 -7.53 -1.62
C VAL A 43 -7.27 -6.10 -1.20
N VAL A 44 -6.33 -5.19 -1.38
CA VAL A 44 -6.50 -3.77 -1.08
C VAL A 44 -6.18 -3.00 -2.35
N VAL A 45 -7.11 -2.15 -2.78
CA VAL A 45 -6.84 -1.12 -3.78
C VAL A 45 -6.52 0.14 -3.01
N THR A 46 -5.42 0.81 -3.34
CA THR A 46 -4.99 2.02 -2.63
C THR A 46 -4.72 3.14 -3.62
N ARG A 47 -5.19 4.35 -3.28
CA ARG A 47 -4.73 5.58 -3.92
C ARG A 47 -3.44 5.99 -3.24
N ARG A 48 -2.37 6.17 -4.03
CA ARG A 48 -1.05 6.54 -3.52
C ARG A 48 -0.67 7.88 -4.12
N SER A 49 -0.13 8.76 -3.29
CA SER A 49 0.44 10.03 -3.73
C SER A 49 1.81 10.24 -3.10
N LEU A 50 2.72 10.87 -3.83
CA LEU A 50 4.03 11.26 -3.36
C LEU A 50 4.17 12.78 -3.45
N GLN A 51 4.63 13.40 -2.37
CA GLN A 51 4.97 14.82 -2.35
C GLN A 51 6.40 14.96 -1.87
N VAL A 52 7.14 15.84 -2.53
CA VAL A 52 8.54 16.16 -2.22
C VAL A 52 8.60 17.68 -2.09
N GLU A 53 8.99 18.18 -0.91
CA GLU A 53 9.02 19.62 -0.61
C GLU A 53 10.02 20.40 -1.48
N ASP A 54 11.08 19.76 -1.98
CA ASP A 54 12.09 20.34 -2.87
C ASP A 54 11.63 20.55 -4.34
N GLY A 55 10.34 20.83 -4.55
CA GLY A 55 9.84 21.42 -5.79
C GLY A 55 9.51 20.47 -6.96
N TYR A 56 9.72 19.16 -6.83
CA TYR A 56 9.45 18.24 -7.94
C TYR A 56 7.95 17.89 -8.11
N HIS A 57 7.11 18.01 -7.07
CA HIS A 57 5.70 17.59 -7.13
C HIS A 57 4.68 18.48 -6.38
N THR A 58 5.03 19.73 -6.05
CA THR A 58 4.11 20.66 -5.35
C THR A 58 2.96 21.19 -6.21
N LYS A 59 2.94 20.92 -7.52
CA LYS A 59 1.95 21.47 -8.47
C LYS A 59 0.62 20.70 -8.58
N TYR A 60 0.47 19.57 -7.90
CA TYR A 60 -0.69 18.69 -8.06
C TYR A 60 -1.37 18.45 -6.71
N PRO A 61 -2.27 19.35 -6.27
CA PRO A 61 -3.10 19.09 -5.12
C PRO A 61 -4.00 17.87 -5.40
N PRO A 62 -4.32 17.04 -4.39
CA PRO A 62 -5.21 15.92 -4.57
C PRO A 62 -6.60 16.42 -4.98
N HIS A 63 -6.99 16.20 -6.24
CA HIS A 63 -8.35 16.45 -6.73
C HIS A 63 -9.09 15.13 -6.97
N GLU A 64 -10.40 15.20 -6.71
CA GLU A 64 -11.48 14.21 -6.87
C GLU A 64 -11.36 12.87 -6.12
N GLU A 65 -12.41 12.61 -5.33
CA GLU A 65 -12.60 11.43 -4.49
C GLU A 65 -13.21 10.29 -5.30
N LEU A 66 -12.37 9.38 -5.79
CA LEU A 66 -12.82 7.99 -5.97
C LEU A 66 -12.82 7.32 -4.59
N THR A 67 -13.95 6.72 -4.22
CA THR A 67 -14.08 5.89 -3.02
C THR A 67 -13.26 4.61 -3.21
N VAL A 68 -11.98 4.68 -2.84
CA VAL A 68 -11.08 3.54 -2.76
C VAL A 68 -10.99 3.14 -1.29
N VAL A 69 -11.19 1.86 -0.97
CA VAL A 69 -11.01 1.33 0.40
C VAL A 69 -9.54 1.43 0.79
N SER A 70 -9.14 2.61 1.27
CA SER A 70 -7.79 2.93 1.69
C SER A 70 -7.75 2.97 3.21
N LEU A 71 -6.97 2.09 3.84
CA LEU A 71 -6.51 2.35 5.20
C LEU A 71 -5.66 3.64 5.13
N PRO A 72 -5.97 4.69 5.90
CA PRO A 72 -5.18 5.93 5.88
C PRO A 72 -3.79 5.62 6.43
N ALA A 73 -2.82 5.38 5.55
CA ALA A 73 -1.44 5.12 5.92
C ALA A 73 -0.50 5.94 5.05
N GLY A 74 0.55 6.48 5.66
CA GLY A 74 1.48 7.39 5.01
C GLY A 74 2.87 7.38 5.66
N TYR A 75 3.84 7.88 4.92
CA TYR A 75 5.21 8.03 5.35
C TYR A 75 5.61 9.50 5.22
N LEU A 76 6.23 10.04 6.26
CA LEU A 76 6.91 11.33 6.22
C LEU A 76 8.40 11.09 6.39
N VAL A 77 9.20 11.55 5.43
CA VAL A 77 10.66 11.44 5.45
C VAL A 77 11.22 12.85 5.54
N HIS A 78 12.05 13.09 6.55
CA HIS A 78 12.73 14.37 6.74
C HIS A 78 14.24 14.15 6.73
N SER A 79 14.96 14.91 5.90
CA SER A 79 16.42 14.84 5.84
C SER A 79 17.03 15.40 7.12
N THR A 80 17.96 14.67 7.74
CA THR A 80 18.72 15.16 8.89
C THR A 80 20.20 15.39 8.57
N GLY A 81 20.60 15.13 7.32
CA GLY A 81 21.95 15.27 6.82
C GLY A 81 22.16 14.50 5.50
N PRO A 82 23.38 14.55 4.91
CA PRO A 82 23.65 13.95 3.59
C PRO A 82 23.40 12.43 3.51
N ASN A 83 23.57 11.72 4.63
CA ASN A 83 23.43 10.26 4.71
C ASN A 83 22.49 9.84 5.84
N SER A 84 21.59 10.73 6.28
CA SER A 84 20.69 10.47 7.40
C SER A 84 19.33 11.12 7.19
N CYS A 85 18.29 10.44 7.67
CA CYS A 85 16.92 10.95 7.67
C CYS A 85 16.16 10.44 8.89
N SER A 86 15.10 11.14 9.26
CA SER A 86 14.05 10.61 10.11
C SER A 86 12.88 10.15 9.25
N LEU A 87 12.31 8.99 9.60
CA LEU A 87 11.14 8.41 8.95
C LEU A 87 10.03 8.27 9.99
N THR A 88 8.91 8.95 9.75
CA THR A 88 7.69 8.80 10.52
C THR A 88 6.68 8.02 9.70
N TYR A 89 6.20 6.89 10.24
CA TYR A 89 5.12 6.11 9.66
C TYR A 89 3.84 6.37 10.44
N LEU A 90 2.79 6.78 9.73
CA LEU A 90 1.46 7.01 10.29
C LEU A 90 0.49 6.03 9.64
N ALA A 91 -0.27 5.30 10.44
CA ALA A 91 -1.35 4.45 9.94
C ALA A 91 -2.54 4.53 10.89
N GLN A 92 -3.72 4.74 10.33
CA GLN A 92 -4.98 4.70 11.04
C GLN A 92 -5.57 3.30 10.93
N VAL A 93 -5.80 2.67 12.08
CA VAL A 93 -6.55 1.42 12.20
C VAL A 93 -7.98 1.80 12.56
N ASP A 94 -8.97 1.35 11.79
CA ASP A 94 -10.39 1.63 12.08
C ASP A 94 -10.78 1.02 13.43
N PRO A 95 -11.20 1.83 14.43
CA PRO A 95 -11.60 1.34 15.73
C PRO A 95 -13.06 0.85 15.79
N LYS A 96 -13.90 1.08 14.76
CA LYS A 96 -15.36 0.85 14.81
C LYS A 96 -15.83 -0.60 14.62
N GLY A 97 -15.05 -1.59 15.09
CA GLY A 97 -15.62 -2.91 15.41
C GLY A 97 -15.25 -4.09 14.50
N ASN A 98 -14.19 -3.98 13.71
CA ASN A 98 -13.46 -5.16 13.26
C ASN A 98 -11.97 -4.89 13.42
N SER A 99 -11.51 -4.92 14.66
CA SER A 99 -10.07 -4.84 14.92
C SER A 99 -9.40 -5.90 14.04
N LEU A 100 -8.28 -5.55 13.45
CA LEU A 100 -7.39 -6.51 12.82
C LEU A 100 -6.21 -6.72 13.78
N PRO A 101 -6.39 -7.41 14.94
CA PRO A 101 -5.29 -7.58 15.89
C PRO A 101 -4.03 -8.17 15.26
N TRP A 102 -4.21 -9.01 14.25
CA TRP A 102 -3.13 -9.62 13.49
C TRP A 102 -2.29 -8.61 12.67
N LEU A 103 -2.79 -7.40 12.40
CA LEU A 103 -2.00 -6.34 11.76
C LEU A 103 -1.12 -5.58 12.76
N PHE A 104 -1.37 -5.65 14.07
CA PHE A 104 -0.53 -4.95 15.06
C PHE A 104 0.96 -5.29 14.93
N PRO A 105 1.37 -6.57 14.84
CA PRO A 105 2.79 -6.91 14.65
C PRO A 105 3.38 -6.28 13.39
N LEU A 106 2.59 -6.22 12.30
CA LEU A 106 3.02 -5.62 11.03
C LEU A 106 3.25 -4.12 11.18
N TYR A 107 2.42 -3.41 11.94
CA TYR A 107 2.60 -1.98 12.22
C TYR A 107 3.79 -1.72 13.15
N PHE A 108 3.96 -2.50 14.22
CA PHE A 108 5.06 -2.32 15.17
C PHE A 108 6.43 -2.68 14.58
N SER A 109 6.52 -3.72 13.75
CA SER A 109 7.76 -4.11 13.09
C SER A 109 8.05 -3.31 11.81
N ALA A 110 7.14 -2.43 11.38
CA ALA A 110 7.31 -1.66 10.15
C ALA A 110 8.61 -0.83 10.11
N PRO A 111 9.00 -0.10 11.17
CA PRO A 111 10.24 0.70 11.14
C PRO A 111 11.49 -0.15 10.90
N ASP A 112 11.63 -1.28 11.60
CA ASP A 112 12.79 -2.17 11.46
C ASP A 112 12.87 -2.82 10.09
N ILE A 113 11.72 -3.27 9.57
CA ILE A 113 11.62 -3.86 8.23
C ILE A 113 12.01 -2.81 7.18
N LEU A 114 11.51 -1.59 7.32
CA LEU A 114 11.82 -0.48 6.40
C LEU A 114 13.29 -0.09 6.48
N HIS A 115 13.87 0.03 7.66
CA HIS A 115 15.29 0.33 7.82
C HIS A 115 16.17 -0.71 7.13
N LYS A 116 15.93 -2.01 7.39
CA LYS A 116 16.66 -3.11 6.73
C LYS A 116 16.48 -3.08 5.21
N ALA A 117 15.30 -2.72 4.72
CA ALA A 117 15.03 -2.56 3.31
C ALA A 117 15.81 -1.38 2.70
N CYS A 118 15.86 -0.23 3.38
CA CYS A 118 16.61 0.94 2.93
C CYS A 118 18.11 0.64 2.79
N VAL A 119 18.69 -0.07 3.77
CA VAL A 119 20.11 -0.45 3.73
C VAL A 119 20.44 -1.35 2.53
N LYS A 120 19.55 -2.28 2.18
CA LYS A 120 19.76 -3.23 1.07
C LYS A 120 19.40 -2.66 -0.31
N TYR A 121 18.63 -1.57 -0.34
CA TYR A 121 18.03 -1.07 -1.59
C TYR A 121 19.05 -0.61 -2.64
N PRO A 122 20.13 0.14 -2.32
CA PRO A 122 21.08 0.60 -3.33
C PRO A 122 21.71 -0.55 -4.12
N ALA A 123 22.18 -1.58 -3.43
CA ALA A 123 22.80 -2.76 -4.05
C ALA A 123 21.79 -3.53 -4.92
N TRP A 124 20.56 -3.70 -4.44
CA TRP A 124 19.52 -4.36 -5.22
C TRP A 124 19.16 -3.56 -6.48
N LYS A 125 18.97 -2.24 -6.35
CA LYS A 125 18.52 -1.38 -7.45
C LYS A 125 19.55 -1.25 -8.56
N GLN A 126 20.85 -1.31 -8.24
CA GLN A 126 21.93 -1.37 -9.23
C GLN A 126 21.79 -2.56 -10.19
N GLN A 127 21.23 -3.67 -9.73
CA GLN A 127 21.04 -4.90 -10.51
C GLN A 127 19.67 -4.95 -11.23
N HIS A 128 18.77 -3.99 -10.95
CA HIS A 128 17.37 -4.01 -11.40
C HIS A 128 16.98 -2.64 -11.98
N ASP A 129 17.59 -2.32 -13.12
CA ASP A 129 17.40 -1.08 -13.88
C ASP A 129 17.56 0.17 -12.99
N ALA A 130 18.81 0.49 -12.66
CA ALA A 130 19.17 1.59 -11.78
C ALA A 130 18.58 2.95 -12.18
N ASN A 131 18.32 3.15 -13.47
CA ASN A 131 17.78 4.38 -14.04
C ASN A 131 16.24 4.42 -14.05
N MET A 132 15.56 3.29 -13.88
CA MET A 132 14.10 3.20 -13.87
C MET A 132 13.56 3.54 -12.49
N LYS A 133 13.22 4.81 -12.30
CA LYS A 133 12.69 5.43 -11.08
C LYS A 133 11.49 6.33 -11.42
N PRO A 134 10.35 5.74 -11.86
CA PRO A 134 9.18 6.52 -12.29
C PRO A 134 8.55 7.40 -11.20
N TRP A 135 8.87 7.14 -9.93
CA TRP A 135 8.46 8.00 -8.80
C TRP A 135 9.34 9.26 -8.64
N LEU A 136 10.51 9.33 -9.28
CA LEU A 136 11.32 10.54 -9.40
C LEU A 136 11.16 11.19 -10.77
N TYR A 137 10.95 10.38 -11.80
CA TYR A 137 10.91 10.75 -13.21
C TYR A 137 9.56 10.31 -13.82
N PRO A 138 8.47 11.08 -13.64
CA PRO A 138 7.12 10.68 -14.06
C PRO A 138 6.97 10.33 -15.54
N GLU A 139 7.85 10.83 -16.40
CA GLU A 139 7.94 10.51 -17.82
C GLU A 139 8.28 9.04 -18.10
N GLN A 140 8.90 8.35 -17.13
CA GLN A 140 9.17 6.91 -17.21
C GLN A 140 7.92 6.06 -16.89
N ASN A 141 6.87 6.68 -16.36
CA ASN A 141 5.66 5.96 -15.96
C ASN A 141 4.82 5.56 -17.19
N LYS A 142 4.63 4.25 -17.36
CA LYS A 142 3.87 3.64 -18.47
C LYS A 142 2.42 3.31 -18.11
N LEU A 143 1.97 3.63 -16.91
CA LEU A 143 0.58 3.38 -16.50
C LEU A 143 -0.39 4.23 -17.33
N PRO A 144 -1.54 3.65 -17.73
CA PRO A 144 -2.60 4.41 -18.39
C PRO A 144 -3.16 5.49 -17.46
N LEU A 145 -3.68 6.59 -18.03
CA LEU A 145 -4.37 7.61 -17.23
C LEU A 145 -5.73 7.05 -16.78
N LEU A 146 -6.15 7.31 -15.53
CA LEU A 146 -7.39 6.73 -14.99
C LEU A 146 -8.62 7.09 -15.84
N ALA A 147 -8.69 8.29 -16.43
CA ALA A 147 -9.77 8.64 -17.37
C ALA A 147 -9.91 7.64 -18.54
N GLN A 148 -8.82 7.00 -18.96
CA GLN A 148 -8.80 5.95 -19.99
C GLN A 148 -9.22 4.59 -19.43
N CYS A 149 -9.11 4.36 -18.12
CA CYS A 149 -9.51 3.14 -17.44
C CYS A 149 -10.94 3.18 -16.90
N ALA A 150 -11.46 4.37 -16.57
CA ALA A 150 -12.82 4.55 -16.04
C ALA A 150 -13.89 4.02 -17.01
N ALA A 151 -13.66 4.17 -18.31
CA ALA A 151 -14.49 3.57 -19.37
C ALA A 151 -14.55 2.03 -19.33
N SER A 152 -13.65 1.35 -18.61
CA SER A 152 -13.62 -0.12 -18.43
C SER A 152 -13.98 -0.58 -17.01
N LEU A 153 -14.07 0.32 -16.03
CA LEU A 153 -14.18 0.00 -14.59
C LEU A 153 -15.63 0.06 -14.05
N GLU A 154 -16.62 0.39 -14.88
CA GLU A 154 -18.06 0.39 -14.49
C GLU A 154 -18.62 -0.99 -14.09
N ASN A 155 -17.80 -2.05 -14.06
CA ASN A 155 -18.23 -3.43 -13.76
C ASN A 155 -17.62 -4.03 -12.47
N VAL A 156 -17.01 -3.24 -11.58
CA VAL A 156 -16.50 -3.79 -10.31
C VAL A 156 -17.63 -3.82 -9.27
N ASP A 157 -18.29 -4.97 -9.19
CA ASP A 157 -19.34 -5.25 -8.21
C ASP A 157 -18.78 -5.29 -6.76
N GLU A 158 -19.21 -4.34 -5.93
CA GLU A 158 -18.87 -4.23 -4.51
C GLU A 158 -19.60 -5.25 -3.61
N SER A 159 -20.51 -6.09 -4.16
CA SER A 159 -21.36 -7.00 -3.38
C SER A 159 -20.60 -8.07 -2.57
N SER A 160 -19.35 -8.35 -2.93
CA SER A 160 -18.51 -9.37 -2.30
C SER A 160 -17.82 -8.95 -0.99
N LEU A 161 -18.02 -7.71 -0.53
CA LEU A 161 -17.50 -7.21 0.76
C LEU A 161 -18.46 -7.41 1.95
N SER A 162 -19.65 -7.98 1.73
CA SER A 162 -20.57 -8.27 2.83
C SER A 162 -19.98 -9.37 3.74
N GLN A 163 -19.72 -9.01 4.99
CA GLN A 163 -19.34 -9.94 6.04
C GLN A 163 -20.46 -10.96 6.22
N VAL A 164 -20.22 -12.21 5.79
CA VAL A 164 -21.06 -13.33 6.19
C VAL A 164 -20.81 -13.56 7.68
N LYS A 165 -21.73 -13.07 8.50
CA LYS A 165 -21.88 -13.43 9.91
C LYS A 165 -22.31 -14.89 9.95
N ASP A 166 -21.35 -15.82 10.10
CA ASP A 166 -21.68 -17.23 10.30
C ASP A 166 -21.98 -17.43 11.80
N GLU A 167 -23.26 -17.26 12.15
CA GLU A 167 -23.83 -17.71 13.42
C GLU A 167 -23.94 -19.24 13.39
N ARG A 168 -22.92 -19.94 13.91
CA ARG A 168 -23.00 -21.34 14.32
C ARG A 168 -22.11 -21.49 15.55
N GLY A 169 -22.54 -21.93 16.72
CA GLY A 169 -23.79 -22.52 17.19
C GLY A 169 -23.42 -23.11 18.54
N LEU A 170 -24.22 -22.84 19.57
CA LEU A 170 -24.04 -23.38 20.92
C LEU A 170 -23.98 -24.91 20.85
N ALA A 171 -22.88 -25.51 21.31
CA ALA A 171 -22.87 -26.89 21.75
C ALA A 171 -22.14 -26.95 23.09
N LEU A 172 -22.91 -27.33 24.09
CA LEU A 172 -22.55 -27.56 25.48
C LEU A 172 -21.55 -28.71 25.57
N GLU A 173 -20.55 -28.57 26.43
CA GLU A 173 -19.97 -29.69 27.17
C GLU A 173 -19.47 -29.14 28.51
N ASN A 174 -20.33 -29.28 29.52
CA ASN A 174 -19.90 -29.35 30.91
C ASN A 174 -19.41 -30.79 31.10
N ASP A 175 -18.18 -30.98 31.55
CA ASP A 175 -17.75 -32.22 32.17
C ASP A 175 -17.40 -31.92 33.63
N ASP A 176 -17.99 -32.76 34.50
CA ASP A 176 -17.84 -32.83 35.95
C ASP A 176 -16.41 -33.16 36.42
#